data_AF-A0A956AVF5-F1
#
_entry.id   AF-A0A956AVF5-F1
#
_cell.length_a   1.000
_cell.length_b   1.000
_cell.length_c   1.000
_cell.angle_alpha   90.00
_cell.angle_beta   90.00
_cell.angle_gamma   90.00
#
_symmetry.space_group_name_H-M   'P 1'
#
loop_
_entity.id
_entity.type
_entity.pdbx_description
1 polymer ?
#
loop_
_entity_poly.entity_id
_entity_poly.type
_entity_poly.pdbx_seq_one_letter_code
_entity_poly.pdbx_strand_id
1 'polypeptide(L)' 'MSMRLFITITLLVVGLAGSASANEIFINGVKVTGGVRGLKFEKVDVQFADNGDVYINAPGYKIEVMAPPPAPPPVAAPPV' A
#
# COMPACT_ATOMS: atom_id res chain seq x y z
N MET A 1 24.26 -40.66 -6.30
CA MET A 1 23.90 -39.85 -5.12
C MET A 1 23.92 -38.38 -5.54
N SER A 2 23.14 -38.04 -6.56
CA SER A 2 21.73 -37.59 -6.52
C SER A 2 21.63 -36.07 -6.53
N MET A 3 21.90 -35.50 -7.72
CA MET A 3 21.52 -34.16 -8.16
C MET A 3 20.04 -33.83 -7.86
N ARG A 4 19.22 -34.86 -7.68
CA ARG A 4 17.81 -34.79 -7.24
C ARG A 4 17.62 -34.25 -5.82
N LEU A 5 18.66 -34.26 -4.95
CA LEU A 5 18.56 -33.74 -3.58
C LEU A 5 18.72 -32.21 -3.53
N PHE A 6 19.53 -31.63 -4.41
CA PHE A 6 19.73 -30.18 -4.48
C PHE A 6 18.53 -29.45 -5.11
N ILE A 7 17.88 -30.06 -6.11
CA ILE A 7 16.73 -29.46 -6.80
C ILE A 7 15.51 -29.34 -5.86
N THR A 8 15.33 -30.27 -4.93
CA THR A 8 14.19 -30.27 -4.00
C THR A 8 14.30 -29.17 -2.93
N ILE A 9 15.53 -28.81 -2.50
CA ILE A 9 15.74 -27.75 -1.50
C ILE A 9 15.52 -26.35 -2.11
N THR A 10 15.86 -26.14 -3.38
CA THR A 10 15.65 -24.84 -4.04
C THR A 10 14.18 -24.50 -4.21
N LEU A 11 13.31 -25.50 -4.40
CA LEU A 11 11.86 -25.27 -4.57
C LEU A 11 11.14 -24.87 -3.27
N LEU A 12 11.73 -25.16 -2.10
CA LEU A 12 11.12 -24.88 -0.80
C LEU A 12 11.27 -23.41 -0.35
N VAL A 13 12.28 -22.69 -0.86
CA VAL A 13 12.60 -21.31 -0.42
C VAL A 13 11.76 -20.24 -1.14
N VAL A 14 11.14 -20.56 -2.29
CA VAL A 14 10.37 -19.58 -3.09
C VAL A 14 9.00 -19.24 -2.47
N GLY A 15 8.51 -20.02 -1.51
CA GLY A 15 7.19 -19.82 -0.90
C GLY A 15 7.11 -18.79 0.24
N LEU A 16 8.24 -18.23 0.69
CA LEU A 16 8.30 -17.31 1.85
C LEU A 16 8.39 -15.83 1.49
N ALA A 17 8.07 -15.45 0.26
CA ALA A 17 7.77 -14.05 -0.05
C ALA A 17 6.45 -13.67 0.64
N GLY A 18 6.53 -13.32 1.93
CA GLY A 18 5.40 -12.79 2.69
C GLY A 18 4.78 -11.64 1.91
N SER A 19 3.50 -11.76 1.60
CA SER A 19 2.76 -10.66 0.98
C SER A 19 2.85 -9.47 1.94
N ALA A 20 3.44 -8.37 1.47
CA ALA A 20 3.38 -7.12 2.22
C ALA A 20 1.90 -6.70 2.26
N SER A 21 1.20 -7.04 3.34
CA SER A 21 -0.11 -6.46 3.64
C SER A 21 0.13 -4.99 3.95
N ALA A 22 -0.15 -4.12 2.98
CA ALA A 22 -0.11 -2.70 3.21
C ALA A 22 -1.30 -2.36 4.11
N ASN A 23 -1.02 -2.03 5.37
CA ASN A 23 -2.04 -1.54 6.29
C ASN A 23 -2.67 -0.26 5.71
N GLU A 24 -3.98 -0.15 5.85
CA GLU A 24 -4.75 0.94 5.26
C GLU A 24 -5.01 2.05 6.28
N ILE A 25 -5.10 3.29 5.78
CA ILE A 25 -5.43 4.44 6.62
C ILE A 25 -6.78 4.97 6.18
N PHE A 26 -7.68 5.11 7.14
CA PHE A 26 -9.01 5.68 6.99
C PHE A 26 -9.09 6.97 7.79
N ILE A 27 -9.58 8.05 7.18
CA ILE A 27 -9.80 9.32 7.86
C ILE A 27 -11.27 9.69 7.71
N ASN A 28 -11.99 9.84 8.81
CA ASN A 28 -13.45 10.02 8.82
C ASN A 28 -14.20 8.96 8.00
N GLY A 29 -13.69 7.72 7.98
CA GLY A 29 -14.22 6.62 7.18
C GLY A 29 -13.80 6.63 5.70
N VAL A 30 -13.07 7.65 5.23
CA VAL A 30 -12.54 7.72 3.86
C VAL A 30 -11.19 7.04 3.79
N LYS A 31 -11.06 6.03 2.93
CA LYS A 31 -9.79 5.35 2.63
C LYS A 31 -8.84 6.30 1.92
N VAL A 32 -7.61 6.42 2.43
CA VAL A 32 -6.57 7.22 1.78
C VAL A 32 -5.83 6.38 0.75
N THR A 33 -5.86 6.81 -0.51
CA THR A 33 -5.11 6.20 -1.62
C THR A 33 -3.98 7.13 -2.05
N GLY A 34 -2.73 6.64 -2.15
CA GLY A 34 -1.61 7.44 -2.69
C GLY A 34 -0.68 8.06 -1.64
N GLY A 35 -0.81 7.67 -0.36
CA GLY A 35 0.07 8.11 0.73
C GLY A 35 -0.33 9.46 1.33
N VAL A 36 -0.12 9.60 2.64
CA VAL A 36 -0.36 10.86 3.38
C VAL A 36 0.97 11.58 3.54
N ARG A 37 1.10 12.83 3.06
CA ARG A 37 2.33 13.62 3.21
C ARG A 37 2.01 15.02 3.70
N GLY A 38 2.78 15.51 4.67
CA GLY A 38 2.70 16.91 5.13
C GLY A 38 1.41 17.29 5.87
N LEU A 39 0.58 16.32 6.28
CA LEU A 39 -0.64 16.58 7.04
C LEU A 39 -0.38 16.44 8.54
N LYS A 40 -0.89 17.39 9.32
CA LYS A 40 -0.94 17.32 10.79
C LYS A 40 -2.39 17.45 11.23
N PHE A 41 -2.83 16.47 12.02
CA PHE A 41 -4.13 16.50 12.67
C PHE A 41 -3.95 16.89 14.14
N GLU A 42 -4.84 17.73 14.65
CA GLU A 42 -4.86 18.12 16.06
C GLU A 42 -6.21 17.75 16.67
N LYS A 43 -6.19 17.24 17.91
CA LYS A 43 -7.40 16.85 18.67
C LYS A 43 -8.28 15.85 17.91
N VAL A 44 -7.67 14.77 17.43
CA VAL A 44 -8.35 13.67 16.73
C VAL A 44 -8.18 12.37 17.49
N ASP A 45 -9.13 11.45 17.33
CA ASP A 45 -9.01 10.10 17.85
C ASP A 45 -8.35 9.21 16.80
N VAL A 46 -7.39 8.39 17.24
CA VAL A 46 -6.71 7.41 16.39
C VAL A 46 -6.94 6.03 16.96
N GLN A 47 -7.44 5.13 16.13
CA GLN A 47 -7.71 3.73 16.46
C GLN A 47 -6.89 2.83 15.53
N PHE A 48 -6.12 1.92 16.13
CA PHE A 48 -5.43 0.86 15.42
C PHE A 48 -6.30 -0.39 15.48
N ALA A 49 -6.74 -0.88 14.34
CA ALA A 49 -7.54 -2.10 14.25
C ALA A 49 -6.65 -3.35 14.36
N ASP A 50 -7.27 -4.47 14.71
CA ASP A 50 -6.57 -5.75 14.92
C ASP A 50 -5.85 -6.27 13.66
N ASN A 51 -6.33 -5.88 12.48
CA ASN A 51 -5.71 -6.20 11.19
C ASN A 51 -4.54 -5.28 10.83
N GLY A 52 -4.21 -4.29 11.65
CA GLY A 52 -3.15 -3.32 11.43
C GLY A 52 -3.59 -2.01 10.76
N ASP A 53 -4.86 -1.89 10.37
CA ASP A 53 -5.39 -0.66 9.78
C ASP A 53 -5.49 0.47 10.80
N VAL A 54 -5.46 1.71 10.30
CA VAL A 54 -5.50 2.92 11.13
C VAL A 54 -6.74 3.72 10.78
N TYR A 55 -7.58 3.97 11.77
CA TYR A 55 -8.76 4.83 11.66
C TYR A 55 -8.52 6.12 12.42
N ILE A 56 -8.61 7.25 11.71
CA ILE A 56 -8.48 8.59 12.26
C ILE A 56 -9.86 9.24 12.23
N ASN A 57 -10.43 9.50 13.41
CA ASN A 57 -11.67 10.25 13.55
C ASN A 57 -11.35 11.73 13.83
N ALA A 58 -11.59 12.56 12.82
CA ALA A 58 -11.22 13.96 12.73
C ALA A 58 -12.46 14.81 12.38
N PRO A 59 -13.45 14.95 13.28
CA PRO A 59 -14.76 15.54 12.96
C PRO A 59 -14.70 17.01 12.51
N GLY A 60 -13.61 17.73 12.81
CA GLY A 60 -13.39 19.10 12.35
C GLY A 60 -12.71 19.23 10.97
N TYR A 61 -12.35 18.11 10.33
CA TYR A 61 -11.58 18.10 9.09
C TYR A 61 -12.43 17.60 7.91
N LYS A 62 -12.34 18.29 6.78
CA LYS A 62 -12.89 17.82 5.51
C LYS A 62 -11.84 17.02 4.76
N ILE A 63 -12.22 15.84 4.27
CA ILE A 63 -11.34 14.95 3.51
C ILE A 63 -11.80 14.94 2.06
N GLU A 64 -10.91 15.28 1.14
CA GLU A 64 -11.15 15.26 -0.30
C GLU A 64 -10.17 14.29 -0.96
N VAL A 65 -10.70 13.34 -1.73
CA VAL A 65 -9.89 12.41 -2.51
C VAL A 65 -9.65 13.03 -3.88
N MET A 66 -8.42 13.50 -4.11
CA MET A 66 -8.02 13.94 -5.44
C MET A 66 -7.70 12.72 -6.30
N ALA A 67 -8.31 12.64 -7.48
CA ALA A 67 -7.91 11.65 -8.47
C ALA A 67 -6.45 11.91 -8.91
N PRO A 68 -5.64 10.85 -9.11
CA PRO A 68 -4.29 11.03 -9.62
C PRO A 68 -4.33 11.70 -11.01
N PRO A 69 -3.32 12.53 -11.36
CA PRO A 69 -3.22 13.09 -12.70
C PRO A 69 -3.23 11.99 -13.77
N PRO A 70 -3.79 12.25 -14.97
CA PRO A 70 -3.73 11.31 -16.08
C PRO A 70 -2.28 10.93 -16.42
N ALA A 71 -2.06 9.66 -16.76
CA ALA A 71 -0.75 9.22 -17.24
C ALA A 71 -0.34 9.97 -18.51
N PRO A 72 0.96 10.29 -18.71
CA PRO A 72 1.43 10.88 -19.94
C PRO A 72 1.13 9.97 -21.15
N PRO A 73 0.85 10.53 -22.33
CA PRO A 73 0.66 9.72 -23.54
C PRO A 73 1.93 8.90 -23.84
N PRO A 74 1.80 7.67 -24.38
CA PRO A 74 2.95 6.88 -24.81
C PRO A 74 3.76 7.67 -25.84
N VAL A 75 5.07 7.82 -25.59
CA VAL A 75 5.99 8.38 -26.58
C VAL A 75 6.23 7.31 -27.63
N ALA A 76 5.97 7.63 -28.91
CA ALA A 76 6.26 6.71 -30.00
C ALA A 76 7.77 6.39 -30.03
N ALA A 77 8.11 5.10 -30.12
CA ALA A 77 9.49 4.69 -30.30
C ALA A 77 10.01 5.19 -31.66
N PRO A 78 11.24 5.72 -31.75
CA PRO A 78 11.83 6.07 -33.04
C PRO A 78 11.96 4.81 -33.92
N PRO A 79 11.75 4.93 -35.25
CA PRO A 79 11.95 3.82 -36.17
C PRO A 79 13.43 3.39 -36.18
N VAL A 80 13.67 2.07 -36.26
CA VAL A 80 15.01 1.46 -36.41
C VAL A 80 15.51 1.51 -37.84
#